data_AF-A0A2G9FJJ2-F1
#
_entry.id   AF-A0A2G9FJJ2-F1
#
_cell.length_a   1.000
_cell.length_b   1.000
_cell.length_c   1.000
_cell.angle_alpha   90.00
_cell.angle_beta   90.00
_cell.angle_gamma   90.00
#
_symmetry.space_group_name_H-M   'P 1'
#
loop_
_entity.id
_entity.type
_entity.pdbx_description
1 polymer ?
#
loop_
_entity_poly.entity_id
_entity_poly.type
_entity_poly.pdbx_seq_one_letter_code
_entity_poly.pdbx_strand_id
1 'polypeptide(L)'
;MANYVLTLALKTELWQEHILEKRLNIARMIYNSCLSEILKRHRKMINSSEYKGISNLDKKEQSKRYKELDKKYLISKFELNKYVKPMTQKFKKNIGSQMGQE
;
A
#
# COMPACT_ATOMS: atom_id res chain seq x y z
N MET A 1 8.20 -39.05 15.18
CA MET A 1 7.47 -38.37 16.28
C MET A 1 6.52 -37.37 15.62
N ALA A 2 5.21 -37.52 15.79
CA ALA A 2 4.23 -36.71 15.08
C ALA A 2 3.93 -35.44 15.88
N ASN A 3 4.17 -34.27 15.28
CA ASN A 3 3.78 -32.99 15.85
C ASN A 3 2.36 -32.66 15.40
N TYR A 4 1.47 -32.42 16.35
CA TYR A 4 0.12 -31.94 16.07
C TYR A 4 0.03 -30.45 16.38
N VAL A 5 -0.60 -29.69 15.49
CA VAL A 5 -0.87 -28.27 15.69
C VAL A 5 -2.34 -28.13 16.06
N LEU A 6 -2.60 -27.66 17.29
CA LEU A 6 -3.95 -27.35 17.76
C LEU A 6 -4.26 -25.89 17.47
N THR A 7 -5.33 -25.62 16.73
CA THR A 7 -5.83 -24.25 16.48
C THR A 7 -7.14 -24.07 17.24
N LEU A 8 -7.14 -23.19 18.24
CA LEU A 8 -8.33 -22.87 19.04
C LEU A 8 -8.93 -21.54 18.58
N ALA A 9 -10.26 -21.44 18.64
CA ALA A 9 -10.96 -20.19 18.35
C ALA A 9 -10.66 -19.15 19.44
N LEU A 10 -10.39 -17.91 19.02
CA LEU A 10 -10.23 -16.80 19.94
C LEU A 10 -11.60 -16.40 20.50
N LYS A 11 -11.81 -16.56 21.81
CA LYS A 11 -13.01 -16.07 22.48
C LYS A 11 -12.79 -14.61 22.90
N THR A 12 -13.40 -13.68 22.18
CA THR A 12 -13.35 -12.24 22.49
C THR A 12 -14.59 -11.78 23.26
N GLU A 13 -14.40 -10.78 24.10
CA GLU A 13 -15.50 -10.02 24.71
C GLU A 13 -15.89 -8.83 23.80
N LEU A 14 -17.14 -8.36 23.89
CA LEU A 14 -17.67 -7.31 23.01
C LEU A 14 -16.80 -6.03 22.99
N TRP A 15 -16.25 -5.61 24.13
CA TRP A 15 -15.37 -4.44 24.19
C TRP A 15 -14.05 -4.65 23.45
N GLN A 16 -13.54 -5.88 23.40
CA GLN A 16 -12.35 -6.23 22.64
C GLN A 16 -12.63 -6.17 21.14
N GLU A 17 -13.81 -6.64 20.72
CA GLU A 17 -14.27 -6.57 19.33
C GLU A 17 -14.40 -5.11 18.87
N HIS A 18 -14.99 -4.23 19.68
CA HIS A 18 -15.08 -2.80 19.36
C HIS A 18 -13.69 -2.14 19.20
N ILE A 19 -12.70 -2.53 20.01
CA ILE A 19 -11.32 -2.04 19.87
C ILE A 19 -10.72 -2.53 18.56
N LEU A 20 -10.87 -3.82 18.24
CA LEU A 20 -10.35 -4.42 17.01
C LEU A 20 -11.00 -3.78 15.78
N GLU A 21 -12.32 -3.63 15.77
CA GLU A 21 -13.07 -3.02 14.68
C GLU A 21 -12.61 -1.58 14.42
N LYS A 22 -12.43 -0.78 15.48
CA LYS A 22 -11.89 0.58 15.35
C LYS A 22 -10.50 0.59 14.70
N ARG A 23 -9.61 -0.33 15.10
CA ARG A 23 -8.25 -0.42 14.53
C ARG A 23 -8.28 -0.87 13.07
N LEU A 24 -9.09 -1.88 12.75
CA LEU A 24 -9.26 -2.40 11.40
C LEU A 24 -9.87 -1.37 10.46
N ASN A 25 -10.87 -0.62 10.91
CA ASN A 25 -11.49 0.44 10.13
C ASN A 25 -10.48 1.54 9.78
N ILE A 26 -9.65 1.95 10.73
CA ILE A 26 -8.59 2.94 10.48
C ILE A 26 -7.55 2.41 9.48
N ALA A 27 -7.11 1.16 9.65
CA ALA A 27 -6.19 0.53 8.70
C ALA A 27 -6.79 0.48 7.28
N ARG A 28 -8.07 0.10 7.16
CA ARG A 28 -8.82 0.08 5.89
C ARG A 28 -8.90 1.46 5.26
N MET A 29 -9.15 2.52 6.04
CA MET A 29 -9.18 3.89 5.53
C MET A 29 -7.83 4.33 4.95
N ILE A 30 -6.73 4.04 5.64
CA ILE A 30 -5.39 4.37 5.16
C ILE A 30 -5.06 3.59 3.88
N TYR A 31 -5.35 2.28 3.88
CA TYR A 31 -5.16 1.43 2.71
C TYR A 31 -5.93 1.95 1.50
N ASN A 32 -7.23 2.22 1.65
CA ASN A 32 -8.07 2.71 0.57
C ASN A 32 -7.62 4.08 0.05
N SER A 33 -7.15 4.95 0.94
CA SER A 33 -6.62 6.27 0.57
C SER A 33 -5.35 6.13 -0.27
N CYS A 34 -4.41 5.29 0.18
CA CYS A 34 -3.17 4.98 -0.54
C CYS A 34 -3.46 4.33 -1.91
N LEU A 35 -4.33 3.33 -1.94
CA LEU A 35 -4.74 2.64 -3.17
C LEU A 35 -5.36 3.61 -4.18
N SER A 36 -6.28 4.46 -3.72
CA SER A 36 -6.94 5.46 -4.58
C SER A 36 -5.94 6.42 -5.19
N GLU A 37 -4.94 6.86 -4.41
CA GLU A 37 -3.90 7.77 -4.87
C GLU A 37 -2.97 7.11 -5.90
N ILE A 38 -2.53 5.87 -5.65
CA ILE A 38 -1.71 5.09 -6.61
C ILE A 38 -2.45 4.91 -7.92
N LEU A 39 -3.72 4.50 -7.86
CA LEU A 39 -4.53 4.27 -9.06
C LEU A 39 -4.70 5.56 -9.86
N LYS A 40 -4.88 6.71 -9.22
CA LYS A 40 -4.94 8.02 -9.90
C LYS A 40 -3.62 8.33 -10.62
N ARG A 41 -2.47 8.17 -9.94
CA ARG A 41 -1.14 8.40 -10.53
C ARG A 41 -0.87 7.46 -11.70
N HIS A 42 -1.19 6.19 -11.54
CA HIS A 42 -1.02 5.17 -12.56
C HIS A 42 -1.91 5.41 -13.80
N ARG A 43 -3.18 5.79 -13.61
CA ARG A 43 -4.06 6.19 -14.73
C ARG A 43 -3.50 7.40 -15.47
N LYS A 44 -2.96 8.39 -14.76
CA LYS A 44 -2.33 9.56 -15.38
C LYS A 44 -1.07 9.18 -16.17
N MET A 45 -0.31 8.20 -15.70
CA MET A 45 0.86 7.66 -16.40
C MET A 45 0.45 6.96 -17.70
N ILE A 46 -0.48 6.00 -17.66
CA ILE A 46 -0.92 5.25 -18.85
C ILE A 46 -1.53 6.18 -19.92
N ASN A 47 -2.26 7.20 -19.49
CA ASN A 47 -2.90 8.14 -20.43
C ASN A 47 -1.91 9.12 -21.08
N SER A 48 -0.67 9.21 -20.59
CA SER A 48 0.35 10.07 -21.18
C SER A 48 0.80 9.59 -22.56
N SER A 49 1.16 10.53 -23.43
CA SER A 49 1.77 10.22 -24.73
C SER A 49 3.12 9.52 -24.58
N GLU A 50 3.87 9.88 -23.52
CA GLU A 50 5.16 9.27 -23.18
C GLU A 50 5.02 7.76 -22.96
N TYR A 51 4.02 7.31 -22.19
CA TYR A 51 3.79 5.89 -21.95
C TYR A 51 3.42 5.13 -23.23
N LYS A 52 2.55 5.71 -24.06
CA LYS A 52 2.12 5.10 -25.34
C LYS A 52 3.29 4.90 -26.32
N GLY A 53 4.23 5.85 -26.33
CA GLY A 53 5.42 5.81 -27.18
C GLY A 53 6.44 4.73 -26.82
N ILE A 54 6.38 4.16 -25.60
CA ILE A 54 7.35 3.14 -25.15
C ILE A 54 7.15 1.81 -25.88
N SER A 55 5.92 1.48 -26.30
CA SER A 55 5.61 0.20 -26.96
C SER A 55 6.43 -0.08 -28.23
N ASN A 56 6.94 0.97 -28.88
CA ASN A 56 7.71 0.88 -30.13
C ASN A 56 9.22 0.73 -29.93
N LEU A 57 9.72 0.73 -28.68
CA LEU A 57 11.15 0.63 -28.37
C LEU A 57 11.63 -0.83 -28.21
N ASP A 58 12.95 -1.05 -28.25
CA ASP A 58 13.54 -2.35 -27.89
C ASP A 58 13.29 -2.70 -26.41
N LYS A 59 13.17 -3.99 -26.07
CA LYS A 59 12.82 -4.47 -24.72
C LYS A 59 13.73 -3.92 -23.62
N LYS A 60 15.03 -3.77 -23.90
CA LYS A 60 15.99 -3.20 -22.93
C LYS A 60 15.70 -1.73 -22.65
N GLU A 61 15.35 -0.99 -23.69
CA GLU A 61 15.06 0.45 -23.59
C GLU A 61 13.68 0.70 -22.98
N GLN A 62 12.68 -0.14 -23.30
CA GLN A 62 11.37 -0.13 -22.66
C GLN A 62 11.48 -0.23 -21.14
N SER A 63 12.26 -1.20 -20.66
CA SER A 63 12.46 -1.44 -19.22
C SER A 63 13.07 -0.25 -18.49
N LYS A 64 13.97 0.50 -19.14
CA LYS A 64 14.55 1.73 -18.57
C LYS A 64 13.51 2.85 -18.51
N ARG A 65 12.80 3.08 -19.62
CA ARG A 65 11.79 4.14 -19.73
C ARG A 65 10.62 3.94 -18.75
N TYR A 66 10.17 2.71 -18.54
CA TYR A 66 9.16 2.42 -17.51
C TYR A 66 9.65 2.76 -16.10
N LYS A 67 10.91 2.42 -15.75
CA LYS A 67 11.48 2.80 -14.45
C LYS A 67 11.61 4.31 -14.27
N GLU A 68 11.89 5.05 -15.34
CA GLU A 68 11.91 6.52 -15.32
C GLU A 68 10.50 7.10 -15.12
N LEU A 69 9.49 6.55 -15.80
CA LEU A 69 8.10 6.94 -15.60
C LEU A 69 7.61 6.63 -14.20
N ASP A 70 7.93 5.46 -13.63
CA ASP A 70 7.55 5.11 -12.26
C ASP A 70 8.10 6.12 -11.23
N LYS A 71 9.33 6.61 -11.45
CA LYS A 71 9.93 7.68 -10.65
C LYS A 71 9.23 9.02 -10.88
N LYS A 72 8.97 9.40 -12.14
CA LYS A 72 8.30 10.66 -12.50
C LYS A 72 6.89 10.77 -11.93
N TYR A 73 6.16 9.66 -11.92
CA TYR A 73 4.78 9.60 -11.42
C TYR A 73 4.69 9.21 -9.93
N LEU A 74 5.82 9.07 -9.23
CA LEU A 74 5.88 8.80 -7.80
C LEU A 74 5.10 7.54 -7.39
N ILE A 75 5.26 6.45 -8.15
CA ILE A 75 4.57 5.17 -7.94
C ILE A 75 5.41 4.21 -7.08
N SER A 76 6.68 4.54 -6.84
CA SER A 76 7.59 3.68 -6.07
C SER A 76 7.13 3.47 -4.62
N LYS A 77 7.48 2.31 -4.03
CA LYS A 77 7.19 2.00 -2.61
C LYS A 77 7.60 3.14 -1.68
N PHE A 78 8.79 3.73 -1.90
CA PHE A 78 9.30 4.83 -1.10
C PHE A 78 8.38 6.07 -1.10
N GLU A 79 7.91 6.50 -2.27
CA GLU A 79 7.02 7.66 -2.38
C GLU A 79 5.64 7.39 -1.76
N LEU A 80 5.18 6.15 -1.84
CA LEU A 80 3.93 5.72 -1.22
C LEU A 80 4.04 5.67 0.31
N ASN A 81 5.16 5.19 0.83
CA ASN A 81 5.44 5.24 2.26
C ASN A 81 5.47 6.68 2.76
N LYS A 82 6.08 7.60 1.99
CA LYS A 82 6.06 9.04 2.30
C LYS A 82 4.64 9.61 2.33
N TYR A 83 3.76 9.18 1.43
CA TYR A 83 2.35 9.57 1.41
C TYR A 83 1.56 9.02 2.61
N VAL A 84 1.83 7.79 3.02
CA VAL A 84 1.12 7.11 4.12
C VAL A 84 1.62 7.55 5.51
N LYS A 85 2.89 7.94 5.63
CA LYS A 85 3.54 8.37 6.89
C LYS A 85 2.75 9.40 7.72
N PRO A 86 2.20 10.50 7.16
CA PRO A 86 1.40 11.43 7.96
C PRO A 86 0.09 10.81 8.47
N MET A 87 -0.52 9.90 7.69
CA MET A 87 -1.75 9.20 8.09
C MET A 87 -1.48 8.23 9.24
N THR A 88 -0.40 7.46 9.15
CA THR A 88 -0.02 6.53 10.23
C THR A 88 0.40 7.27 11.49
N GLN A 89 1.06 8.43 11.36
CA GLN A 89 1.40 9.27 12.51
C GLN A 89 0.15 9.80 13.24
N LYS A 90 -0.88 10.25 12.50
CA LYS A 90 -2.16 10.69 13.07
C LYS A 90 -2.83 9.58 13.90
N PHE A 91 -2.72 8.33 13.44
CA PHE A 91 -3.36 7.16 14.06
C PHE A 91 -2.39 6.27 14.84
N LYS A 92 -1.24 6.79 15.29
CA LYS A 92 -0.17 6.02 15.98
C LYS A 92 -0.65 5.25 17.21
N LYS A 93 -1.71 5.71 17.90
CA LYS A 93 -2.31 5.01 19.04
C LYS A 93 -3.12 3.76 18.65
N ASN A 94 -3.57 3.71 17.40
CA ASN A 94 -4.49 2.69 16.88
C ASN A 94 -3.82 1.75 15.87
N ILE A 95 -2.69 2.17 15.29
CA ILE A 95 -1.87 1.38 14.36
C ILE A 95 -0.57 1.01 15.08
N GLY A 96 -0.24 -0.28 15.08
CA GLY A 96 1.01 -0.78 15.67
C GLY A 96 2.24 -0.12 15.05
N SER A 97 3.25 0.15 15.86
CA SER A 97 4.50 0.85 15.49
C SER A 97 5.25 0.24 14.30
N GLN A 98 5.10 -1.06 14.07
CA GLN A 98 5.77 -1.82 13.01
C GLN A 98 5.20 -1.57 11.61
N MET A 99 3.92 -1.22 11.49
CA MET A 99 3.25 -1.02 10.18
C MET A 99 3.57 0.33 9.53
N GLY A 100 4.30 1.22 10.21
CA GLY A 100 4.66 2.56 9.72
C GLY A 100 6.16 2.77 9.44
N GLN A 101 6.98 1.71 9.51
CA GLN A 101 8.45 1.81 9.40
C GLN A 101 9.03 1.22 8.10
N GLU A 102 8.23 0.58 7.25
CA GLU A 102 8.69 0.06 5.95
C GLU A 102 8.47 1.00 4.78
#